data_AF-A0A3P7LKD4-F1
#
_entry.id   AF-A0A3P7LKD4-F1
#
_cell.length_a   1.000
_cell.length_b   1.000
_cell.length_c   1.000
_cell.angle_alpha   90.00
_cell.angle_beta   90.00
_cell.angle_gamma   90.00
#
_symmetry.space_group_name_H-M   'P 1'
#
loop_
_entity.id
_entity.type
_entity.pdbx_description
1 polymer ?
#
loop_
_entity_poly.entity_id
_entity_poly.type
_entity_poly.pdbx_seq_one_letter_code
_entity_poly.pdbx_strand_id
1 'polypeptide(L)'
;MRSLVTSSGQRHRVLQRILDRPGVFGLISYAAALYYASFILDYRNAEHTRVSEHALMPGLVTERFDKDGLAVEYLHGLREHVKNKQDYICKCMEEAGLSCHRQRWWSTVKVSNVSGTNVYAVLRASRAKGVEAMLFAVDLTQREAAAMVMAYAAFARQQVYWARDLFFVFVDGGAPGMDAWLSEYHLVEDNALRGEPLPEMGGVMIGGVVMKSQNTRGSKDPVLRIELSHLNGQLPNLDLFNSVVRIAGKGKFALLSTVYGVRDIEQGGSDWHMLVPLRAMYTQAFIAVEGVHSVMGKYGVQAITVAVPSLASYPLRHSTRLLEAIARSLNNVLERFHQSYFL
;
A
#
# COMPACT_ATOMS: atom_id res chain seq x y z
N MET A 1 5.62 -27.86 -56.02
CA MET A 1 5.04 -27.39 -54.73
C MET A 1 3.71 -26.71 -55.03
N ARG A 2 2.59 -27.35 -54.67
CA ARG A 2 1.24 -26.82 -54.84
C ARG A 2 1.04 -25.68 -53.84
N SER A 3 0.81 -24.46 -54.34
CA SER A 3 0.42 -23.32 -53.50
C SER A 3 -1.02 -23.52 -53.03
N LEU A 4 -1.17 -23.42 -51.72
CA LEU A 4 -2.38 -23.51 -50.91
C LEU A 4 -3.62 -22.87 -51.53
N VAL A 5 -4.64 -23.70 -51.74
CA VAL A 5 -6.07 -23.45 -51.51
C VAL A 5 -6.55 -22.02 -51.77
N THR A 6 -7.01 -21.77 -53.01
CA THR A 6 -7.97 -20.71 -53.31
C THR A 6 -9.31 -21.06 -52.68
N SER A 7 -9.55 -20.60 -51.46
CA SER A 7 -10.89 -20.62 -50.85
C SER A 7 -11.82 -19.68 -51.64
N SER A 8 -12.62 -20.27 -52.52
CA SER A 8 -13.69 -19.64 -53.30
C SER A 8 -14.90 -19.29 -52.43
N GLY A 9 -14.74 -18.33 -51.53
CA GLY A 9 -15.85 -17.61 -50.91
C GLY A 9 -15.73 -16.14 -51.27
N GLN A 10 -16.74 -15.57 -51.95
CA GLN A 10 -16.79 -14.13 -52.19
C GLN A 10 -16.59 -13.41 -50.86
N ARG A 11 -15.44 -12.73 -50.70
CA ARG A 11 -15.20 -11.90 -49.51
C ARG A 11 -16.31 -10.84 -49.48
N HIS A 12 -17.02 -10.75 -48.36
CA HIS A 12 -18.14 -9.82 -48.20
C HIS A 12 -17.71 -8.41 -48.64
N ARG A 13 -18.52 -7.74 -49.48
CA ARG A 13 -18.24 -6.38 -50.01
C ARG A 13 -17.85 -5.37 -48.93
N VAL A 14 -18.37 -5.55 -47.72
CA VAL A 14 -18.05 -4.75 -46.53
C VAL A 14 -16.60 -4.94 -46.09
N LEU A 15 -16.13 -6.19 -46.01
CA LEU A 15 -14.76 -6.52 -45.64
C LEU A 15 -13.76 -5.97 -46.66
N GLN A 16 -14.12 -6.01 -47.94
CA GLN A 16 -13.29 -5.48 -49.02
C GLN A 16 -13.15 -3.95 -48.90
N ARG A 17 -14.24 -3.21 -48.66
CA ARG A 17 -14.20 -1.76 -48.41
C ARG A 17 -13.38 -1.36 -47.18
N ILE A 18 -13.36 -2.19 -46.14
CA ILE A 18 -12.54 -1.95 -44.94
C ILE A 18 -11.05 -2.13 -45.26
N LEU A 19 -10.71 -3.17 -46.02
CA LEU A 19 -9.35 -3.48 -46.44
C LEU A 19 -8.80 -2.50 -47.50
N ASP A 20 -9.67 -1.87 -48.29
CA ASP A 20 -9.28 -0.89 -49.33
C ASP A 20 -8.84 0.47 -48.73
N ARG A 21 -9.26 0.80 -47.50
CA ARG A 21 -8.89 2.04 -46.79
C ARG A 21 -8.52 1.79 -45.32
N PRO A 22 -7.44 1.03 -45.05
CA PRO A 22 -7.11 0.60 -43.70
C PRO A 22 -6.82 1.79 -42.76
N GLY A 23 -6.24 2.88 -43.26
CA GLY A 23 -5.94 4.08 -42.46
C GLY A 23 -7.18 4.80 -41.92
N VAL A 24 -8.25 4.91 -42.72
CA VAL A 24 -9.49 5.60 -42.30
C VAL A 24 -10.25 4.78 -41.27
N PHE A 25 -10.41 3.48 -41.50
CA PHE A 25 -11.08 2.59 -40.56
C PHE A 25 -10.25 2.40 -39.27
N GLY A 26 -8.92 2.41 -39.37
CA GLY A 26 -8.03 2.46 -38.20
C GLY A 26 -8.29 3.72 -37.36
N LEU A 27 -8.33 4.90 -37.97
CA LEU A 27 -8.60 6.14 -37.26
C LEU A 27 -10.00 6.19 -36.62
N ILE A 28 -11.02 5.69 -37.32
CA ILE A 28 -12.39 5.57 -36.77
C ILE A 28 -12.42 4.59 -35.58
N SER A 29 -11.75 3.43 -35.68
CA SER A 29 -11.69 2.47 -34.58
C SER A 29 -10.98 3.04 -33.35
N TYR A 30 -9.92 3.83 -33.55
CA TYR A 30 -9.20 4.49 -32.46
C TYR A 30 -10.05 5.58 -31.80
N ALA A 31 -10.75 6.40 -32.59
CA ALA A 31 -11.69 7.39 -32.07
C ALA A 31 -12.84 6.74 -31.29
N ALA A 32 -13.40 5.62 -31.80
CA ALA A 32 -14.43 4.87 -31.11
C ALA A 32 -13.93 4.26 -29.80
N ALA A 33 -12.70 3.74 -29.77
CA ALA A 33 -12.07 3.22 -28.56
C ALA A 33 -11.84 4.32 -27.50
N LEU A 34 -11.36 5.50 -27.91
CA LEU A 34 -11.19 6.65 -27.00
C LEU A 34 -12.52 7.15 -26.43
N TYR A 35 -13.57 7.19 -27.26
CA TYR A 35 -14.92 7.53 -26.80
C TYR A 35 -15.43 6.51 -25.79
N TYR A 36 -15.29 5.22 -26.10
CA TYR A 36 -15.72 4.14 -25.21
C TYR A 36 -14.97 4.14 -23.88
N ALA A 37 -13.64 4.36 -23.90
CA ALA A 37 -12.84 4.50 -22.70
C ALA A 37 -13.30 5.70 -21.85
N SER A 38 -13.54 6.85 -22.49
CA SER A 38 -14.05 8.04 -21.80
C SER A 38 -15.44 7.81 -21.21
N PHE A 39 -16.28 7.01 -21.88
CA PHE A 39 -17.62 6.69 -21.41
C PHE A 39 -17.63 5.75 -20.20
N ILE A 40 -16.77 4.73 -20.17
CA ILE A 40 -16.65 3.82 -19.02
C ILE A 40 -16.05 4.53 -17.81
N LEU A 41 -15.06 5.39 -18.05
CA LEU A 41 -14.35 6.12 -17.00
C LEU A 41 -15.14 7.32 -16.48
N ASP A 42 -16.27 7.65 -17.09
CA ASP A 42 -17.19 8.63 -16.54
C ASP A 42 -17.64 8.16 -15.14
N TYR A 43 -17.55 9.07 -14.18
CA TYR A 43 -17.80 8.80 -12.77
C TYR A 43 -19.21 8.24 -12.55
N ARG A 44 -20.18 8.62 -13.38
CA ARG A 44 -21.57 8.15 -13.30
C ARG A 44 -21.77 6.70 -13.75
N ASN A 45 -20.89 6.20 -14.62
CA ASN A 45 -21.03 4.88 -15.23
C ASN A 45 -20.16 3.83 -14.54
N ALA A 46 -19.11 4.25 -13.83
CA ALA A 46 -18.22 3.36 -13.10
C ALA A 46 -18.81 2.92 -11.75
N GLU A 47 -18.69 1.64 -11.40
CA GLU A 47 -19.02 1.17 -10.04
C GLU A 47 -18.02 1.73 -9.02
N HIS A 48 -18.52 2.48 -8.04
CA HIS A 48 -17.66 3.07 -7.01
C HIS A 48 -17.10 2.03 -6.03
N THR A 49 -15.76 1.96 -5.93
CA THR A 49 -15.00 1.24 -4.88
C THR A 49 -15.58 -0.12 -4.46
N ARG A 50 -15.97 -0.93 -5.46
CA ARG A 50 -16.48 -2.28 -5.21
C ARG A 50 -15.39 -3.16 -4.62
N VAL A 51 -15.69 -3.82 -3.51
CA VAL A 51 -14.80 -4.80 -2.89
C VAL A 51 -15.32 -6.17 -3.26
N SER A 52 -14.50 -6.98 -3.93
CA SER A 52 -14.88 -8.32 -4.38
C SER A 52 -14.90 -9.32 -3.21
N GLU A 53 -13.94 -9.19 -2.28
CA GLU A 53 -13.83 -10.01 -1.09
C GLU A 53 -14.79 -9.54 0.02
N HIS A 54 -15.89 -10.29 0.20
CA HIS A 54 -16.91 -9.96 1.19
C HIS A 54 -16.37 -10.04 2.64
N ALA A 55 -15.35 -10.86 2.92
CA ALA A 55 -14.80 -11.03 4.26
C ALA A 55 -14.08 -9.78 4.81
N LEU A 56 -13.62 -8.88 3.94
CA LEU A 56 -12.91 -7.66 4.35
C LEU A 56 -13.77 -6.72 5.20
N MET A 57 -15.10 -6.75 5.00
CA MET A 57 -16.10 -5.95 5.73
C MET A 57 -15.60 -4.53 6.10
N PRO A 58 -15.15 -3.72 5.11
CA PRO A 58 -14.50 -2.45 5.37
C PRO A 58 -15.46 -1.47 6.08
N GLY A 59 -15.00 -0.94 7.22
CA GLY A 59 -15.72 0.07 8.01
C GLY A 59 -16.85 -0.47 8.88
N LEU A 60 -16.98 -1.81 9.04
CA LEU A 60 -18.01 -2.41 9.90
C LEU A 60 -17.55 -2.56 11.36
N VAL A 61 -16.25 -2.52 11.62
CA VAL A 61 -15.70 -2.77 12.96
C VAL A 61 -15.49 -1.48 13.73
N THR A 62 -16.02 -1.41 14.95
CA THR A 62 -15.86 -0.26 15.84
C THR A 62 -14.45 -0.19 16.42
N GLU A 63 -13.75 0.92 16.16
CA GLU A 63 -12.42 1.21 16.67
C GLU A 63 -12.45 1.48 18.18
N ARG A 64 -11.43 0.99 18.88
CA ARG A 64 -11.31 1.09 20.35
C ARG A 64 -10.03 1.79 20.79
N PHE A 65 -9.20 2.25 19.85
CA PHE A 65 -7.97 2.94 20.19
C PHE A 65 -8.24 4.20 21.03
N ASP A 66 -7.54 4.26 22.17
CA ASP A 66 -7.63 5.34 23.15
C ASP A 66 -6.27 5.73 23.77
N LYS A 67 -5.16 5.31 23.14
CA LYS A 67 -3.80 5.56 23.64
C LYS A 67 -3.14 6.75 22.93
N ASP A 68 -3.84 7.87 22.84
CA ASP A 68 -3.32 9.08 22.20
C ASP A 68 -2.17 9.71 22.99
N GLY A 69 -2.24 9.73 24.33
CA GLY A 69 -1.15 10.20 25.20
C GLY A 69 0.16 9.43 24.98
N LEU A 70 0.09 8.10 24.86
CA LEU A 70 1.25 7.25 24.61
C LEU A 70 1.89 7.54 23.25
N ALA A 71 1.08 7.85 22.23
CA ALA A 71 1.57 8.21 20.92
C ALA A 71 2.32 9.55 20.92
N VAL A 72 1.88 10.51 21.74
CA VAL A 72 2.59 11.78 21.95
C VAL A 72 3.90 11.57 22.72
N GLU A 73 3.90 10.70 23.74
CA GLU A 73 5.09 10.33 24.50
C GLU A 73 6.17 9.71 23.61
N TYR A 74 5.80 8.72 22.78
CA TYR A 74 6.71 8.12 21.80
C TYR A 74 7.23 9.14 20.78
N LEU A 75 6.39 10.07 20.35
CA LEU A 75 6.82 11.14 19.45
C LEU A 75 7.86 12.05 20.11
N HIS A 76 7.68 12.36 21.40
CA HIS A 76 8.65 13.15 22.17
C HIS A 76 9.97 12.40 22.32
N GLY A 77 9.93 11.13 22.74
CA GLY A 77 11.13 10.33 22.90
C GLY A 77 11.91 10.12 21.59
N LEU A 78 11.21 9.97 20.45
CA LEU A 78 11.82 9.94 19.12
C LEU A 78 12.47 11.28 18.70
N ARG A 79 12.04 12.41 19.28
CA ARG A 79 12.66 13.72 19.07
C ARG A 79 13.89 13.91 19.95
N GLU A 80 13.89 13.37 21.16
CA GLU A 80 15.03 13.44 22.08
C GLU A 80 16.16 12.49 21.64
N HIS A 81 15.83 11.24 21.30
CA HIS A 81 16.79 10.19 20.97
C HIS A 81 17.15 10.17 19.47
N VAL A 82 17.56 11.32 18.91
CA VAL A 82 17.80 11.44 17.45
C VAL A 82 18.88 10.49 16.93
N LYS A 83 19.93 10.23 17.73
CA LYS A 83 21.06 9.38 17.34
C LYS A 83 20.79 7.89 17.52
N ASN A 84 20.02 7.51 18.55
CA ASN A 84 19.76 6.12 18.93
C ASN A 84 18.25 5.82 18.87
N LYS A 85 17.60 6.18 17.76
CA LYS A 85 16.14 5.98 17.58
C LYS A 85 15.79 4.50 17.66
N GLN A 86 16.63 3.65 17.07
CA GLN A 86 16.44 2.22 16.99
C GLN A 86 16.38 1.58 18.38
N ASP A 87 17.33 1.94 19.25
CA ASP A 87 17.39 1.41 20.62
C ASP A 87 16.21 1.91 21.46
N TYR A 88 15.82 3.18 21.28
CA TYR A 88 14.63 3.73 21.93
C TYR A 88 13.36 2.96 21.52
N ILE A 89 13.17 2.70 20.21
CA ILE A 89 12.02 1.96 19.71
C ILE A 89 11.99 0.55 20.30
N CYS A 90 13.12 -0.17 20.30
CA CYS A 90 13.11 -1.52 20.86
C CYS A 90 12.81 -1.54 22.35
N LYS A 91 13.40 -0.63 23.12
CA LYS A 91 13.10 -0.51 24.55
C LYS A 91 11.59 -0.29 24.78
N CYS A 92 10.98 0.65 24.06
CA CYS A 92 9.54 0.91 24.20
C CYS A 92 8.65 -0.26 23.76
N MET A 93 9.06 -1.02 22.74
CA MET A 93 8.33 -2.21 22.28
C MET A 93 8.42 -3.36 23.28
N GLU A 94 9.60 -3.58 23.86
CA GLU A 94 9.82 -4.58 24.92
C GLU A 94 9.03 -4.23 26.19
N GLU A 95 9.02 -2.96 26.61
CA GLU A 95 8.21 -2.46 27.72
C GLU A 95 6.71 -2.62 27.46
N ALA A 96 6.28 -2.48 26.20
CA ALA A 96 4.90 -2.76 25.78
C ALA A 96 4.59 -4.27 25.71
N GLY A 97 5.58 -5.16 25.88
CA GLY A 97 5.43 -6.61 25.88
C GLY A 97 5.42 -7.25 24.49
N LEU A 98 6.07 -6.62 23.50
CA LEU A 98 6.34 -7.16 22.17
C LEU A 98 7.80 -7.63 22.06
N SER A 99 8.06 -8.66 21.25
CA SER A 99 9.44 -9.07 20.93
C SER A 99 10.04 -8.06 19.95
N CYS A 100 11.09 -7.34 20.33
CA CYS A 100 11.80 -6.42 19.43
C CYS A 100 13.16 -6.96 19.02
N HIS A 101 13.51 -6.75 17.75
CA HIS A 101 14.78 -7.17 17.19
C HIS A 101 15.33 -6.08 16.26
N ARG A 102 16.65 -6.05 16.15
CA ARG A 102 17.38 -5.14 15.25
C ARG A 102 17.99 -5.95 14.12
N GLN A 103 18.03 -5.36 12.94
CA GLN A 103 18.66 -5.97 11.78
C GLN A 103 19.56 -4.93 11.11
N ARG A 104 20.88 -5.17 11.13
CA ARG A 104 21.80 -4.36 10.32
C ARG A 104 21.75 -4.84 8.88
N TRP A 105 21.83 -3.91 7.95
CA TRP A 105 21.86 -4.22 6.53
C TRP A 105 22.85 -3.31 5.82
N TRP A 106 23.38 -3.81 4.71
CA TRP A 106 24.24 -3.07 3.82
C TRP A 106 23.94 -3.41 2.36
N SER A 107 24.07 -2.39 1.54
CA SER A 107 23.81 -2.42 0.11
C SER A 107 25.09 -2.00 -0.60
N THR A 108 25.67 -2.91 -1.37
CA THR A 108 26.81 -2.64 -2.26
C THR A 108 26.30 -2.50 -3.70
N VAL A 109 25.32 -1.64 -3.89
CA VAL A 109 24.86 -1.30 -5.24
C VAL A 109 25.93 -0.45 -5.92
N LYS A 110 26.15 -0.68 -7.22
CA LYS A 110 27.24 -0.09 -8.02
C LYS A 110 27.37 1.46 -7.94
N VAL A 111 26.35 2.15 -7.45
CA VAL A 111 26.28 3.63 -7.41
C VAL A 111 26.46 4.19 -5.99
N SER A 112 26.05 3.47 -4.94
CA SER A 112 26.21 3.93 -3.56
C SER A 112 26.27 2.76 -2.57
N ASN A 113 27.28 2.80 -1.71
CA ASN A 113 27.34 1.93 -0.54
C ASN A 113 26.48 2.56 0.55
N VAL A 114 25.32 1.97 0.82
CA VAL A 114 24.40 2.42 1.85
C VAL A 114 24.28 1.33 2.90
N SER A 115 24.27 1.72 4.17
CA SER A 115 24.01 0.80 5.28
C SER A 115 23.04 1.46 6.25
N GLY A 116 22.32 0.64 7.00
CA GLY A 116 21.35 1.08 7.97
C GLY A 116 21.04 0.01 8.99
N THR A 117 20.24 0.36 9.99
CA THR A 117 19.74 -0.60 10.98
C THR A 117 18.24 -0.48 11.09
N ASN A 118 17.55 -1.51 10.61
CA ASN A 118 16.11 -1.65 10.77
C ASN A 118 15.79 -2.16 12.18
N VAL A 119 14.60 -1.82 12.65
CA VAL A 119 14.04 -2.35 13.88
C VAL A 119 12.70 -2.98 13.55
N TYR A 120 12.42 -4.15 14.08
CA TYR A 120 11.10 -4.74 13.95
C TYR A 120 10.61 -5.31 15.28
N ALA A 121 9.31 -5.19 15.49
CA ALA A 121 8.62 -5.77 16.63
C ALA A 121 7.59 -6.80 16.15
N VAL A 122 7.51 -7.92 16.87
CA VAL A 122 6.63 -9.04 16.54
C VAL A 122 5.59 -9.21 17.62
N LEU A 123 4.33 -9.30 17.20
CA LEU A 123 3.20 -9.69 18.03
C LEU A 123 2.61 -10.98 17.48
N ARG A 124 2.73 -12.07 18.24
CA ARG A 124 2.13 -13.36 17.87
C ARG A 124 0.61 -13.34 18.08
N ALA A 125 -0.12 -13.95 17.16
CA ALA A 125 -1.56 -14.13 17.23
C ALA A 125 -1.94 -14.91 18.49
N SER A 126 -3.00 -14.47 19.17
CA SER A 126 -3.54 -15.23 20.31
C SER A 126 -4.53 -16.32 19.87
N ARG A 127 -5.19 -16.16 18.71
CA ARG A 127 -6.23 -17.08 18.23
C ARG A 127 -5.75 -18.13 17.22
N ALA A 128 -4.55 -18.01 16.68
CA ALA A 128 -4.06 -18.87 15.62
C ALA A 128 -2.59 -19.26 15.82
N LYS A 129 -2.14 -20.29 15.09
CA LYS A 129 -0.80 -20.88 15.22
C LYS A 129 0.31 -20.12 14.44
N GLY A 130 0.12 -18.83 14.13
CA GLY A 130 1.13 -18.00 13.44
C GLY A 130 1.46 -18.41 12.00
N VAL A 131 0.55 -19.10 11.30
CA VAL A 131 0.74 -19.54 9.89
C VAL A 131 0.69 -18.38 8.91
N GLU A 132 0.04 -17.29 9.30
CA GLU A 132 -0.16 -16.10 8.47
C GLU A 132 0.22 -14.85 9.25
N ALA A 133 0.73 -13.86 8.52
CA ALA A 133 1.23 -12.62 9.08
C ALA A 133 0.72 -11.40 8.31
N MET A 134 0.60 -10.28 9.03
CA MET A 134 0.32 -8.95 8.50
C MET A 134 1.49 -8.03 8.80
N LEU A 135 1.80 -7.14 7.85
CA LEU A 135 2.96 -6.28 7.92
C LEU A 135 2.55 -4.81 8.04
N PHE A 136 3.06 -4.12 9.05
CA PHE A 136 2.91 -2.68 9.22
C PHE A 136 4.30 -2.07 9.19
N ALA A 137 4.60 -1.31 8.15
CA ALA A 137 5.92 -0.71 8.02
C ALA A 137 5.87 0.82 8.07
N VAL A 138 6.97 1.42 8.51
CA VAL A 138 7.12 2.86 8.58
C VAL A 138 8.58 3.23 8.38
N ASP A 139 8.81 4.32 7.68
CA ASP A 139 10.14 4.89 7.51
C ASP A 139 10.52 5.70 8.77
N LEU A 140 11.68 5.40 9.36
CA LEU A 140 12.23 6.07 10.54
C LEU A 140 12.50 7.57 10.35
N THR A 141 12.58 8.03 9.10
CA THR A 141 12.61 9.46 8.79
C THR A 141 11.30 10.16 9.19
N GLN A 142 10.18 9.43 9.17
CA GLN A 142 8.84 9.92 9.47
C GLN A 142 8.45 9.67 10.93
N ARG A 143 8.94 10.55 11.81
CA ARG A 143 8.75 10.43 13.27
C ARG A 143 7.27 10.33 13.70
N GLU A 144 6.38 11.09 13.07
CA GLU A 144 4.94 11.10 13.41
C GLU A 144 4.27 9.77 13.08
N ALA A 145 4.54 9.22 11.89
CA ALA A 145 4.06 7.91 11.50
C ALA A 145 4.69 6.81 12.37
N ALA A 146 5.97 6.94 12.71
CA ALA A 146 6.65 5.97 13.57
C ALA A 146 5.99 5.93 14.96
N ALA A 147 5.80 7.09 15.61
CA ALA A 147 5.12 7.17 16.90
C ALA A 147 3.68 6.62 16.87
N MET A 148 2.96 6.86 15.77
CA MET A 148 1.62 6.31 15.53
C MET A 148 1.64 4.78 15.52
N VAL A 149 2.53 4.18 14.72
CA VAL A 149 2.66 2.73 14.60
C VAL A 149 3.14 2.12 15.91
N MET A 150 4.04 2.79 16.64
CA MET A 150 4.49 2.36 17.96
C MET A 150 3.34 2.30 18.97
N ALA A 151 2.54 3.36 19.06
CA ALA A 151 1.38 3.41 19.94
C ALA A 151 0.32 2.37 19.56
N TYR A 152 0.13 2.17 18.25
CA TYR A 152 -0.75 1.13 17.75
C TYR A 152 -0.25 -0.27 18.10
N ALA A 153 1.05 -0.56 18.00
CA ALA A 153 1.62 -1.84 18.41
C ALA A 153 1.40 -2.12 19.91
N ALA A 154 1.65 -1.14 20.77
CA ALA A 154 1.37 -1.22 22.20
C ALA A 154 -0.13 -1.36 22.52
N PHE A 155 -1.01 -0.82 21.69
CA PHE A 155 -2.46 -1.05 21.79
C PHE A 155 -2.84 -2.46 21.32
N ALA A 156 -2.30 -2.90 20.18
CA ALA A 156 -2.57 -4.21 19.59
C ALA A 156 -2.21 -5.35 20.54
N ARG A 157 -1.12 -5.22 21.31
CA ARG A 157 -0.73 -6.19 22.34
C ARG A 157 -1.81 -6.45 23.40
N GLN A 158 -2.64 -5.45 23.72
CA GLN A 158 -3.73 -5.58 24.69
C GLN A 158 -4.98 -6.25 24.13
N GLN A 159 -5.02 -6.48 22.80
CA GLN A 159 -6.19 -7.01 22.12
C GLN A 159 -6.04 -8.51 21.83
N VAL A 160 -7.13 -9.27 22.03
CA VAL A 160 -7.13 -10.74 21.94
C VAL A 160 -7.77 -11.26 20.64
N TYR A 161 -8.25 -10.37 19.76
CA TYR A 161 -8.98 -10.79 18.55
C TYR A 161 -8.09 -11.09 17.33
N TRP A 162 -6.76 -11.02 17.47
CA TRP A 162 -5.83 -11.25 16.36
C TRP A 162 -5.78 -12.71 15.95
N ALA A 163 -6.08 -12.95 14.67
CA ALA A 163 -6.02 -14.27 14.03
C ALA A 163 -4.69 -14.48 13.27
N ARG A 164 -3.85 -13.45 13.19
CA ARG A 164 -2.58 -13.44 12.43
C ARG A 164 -1.50 -12.77 13.24
N ASP A 165 -0.25 -13.11 12.93
CA ASP A 165 0.90 -12.44 13.53
C ASP A 165 1.01 -11.02 12.96
N LEU A 166 1.36 -10.04 13.80
CA LEU A 166 1.57 -8.66 13.37
C LEU A 166 3.06 -8.36 13.45
N PHE A 167 3.62 -7.94 12.31
CA PHE A 167 4.99 -7.45 12.21
C PHE A 167 4.96 -5.94 12.07
N PHE A 168 5.62 -5.24 12.99
CA PHE A 168 5.82 -3.80 12.95
C PHE A 168 7.26 -3.51 12.56
N VAL A 169 7.50 -3.05 11.34
CA VAL A 169 8.85 -2.83 10.81
C VAL A 169 9.14 -1.33 10.68
N PHE A 170 10.11 -0.88 11.45
CA PHE A 170 10.65 0.47 11.42
C PHE A 170 11.91 0.47 10.58
N VAL A 171 11.76 0.95 9.35
CA VAL A 171 12.77 0.85 8.31
C VAL A 171 13.71 2.05 8.35
N ASP A 172 15.00 1.77 8.35
CA ASP A 172 16.05 2.77 8.11
C ASP A 172 16.41 2.76 6.63
N GLY A 173 16.64 3.93 6.02
CA GLY A 173 17.01 4.04 4.60
C GLY A 173 15.89 3.78 3.58
N GLY A 174 14.61 3.69 3.99
CA GLY A 174 13.46 3.63 3.07
C GLY A 174 13.34 2.30 2.32
N ALA A 175 13.12 2.34 1.00
CA ALA A 175 12.87 1.12 0.20
C ALA A 175 14.00 0.07 0.26
N PRO A 176 15.31 0.43 0.16
CA PRO A 176 16.41 -0.51 0.35
C PRO A 176 16.43 -1.22 1.70
N GLY A 177 16.13 -0.49 2.80
CA GLY A 177 16.06 -1.10 4.12
C GLY A 177 14.94 -2.13 4.22
N MET A 178 13.79 -1.84 3.61
CA MET A 178 12.66 -2.78 3.59
C MET A 178 12.97 -4.01 2.73
N ASP A 179 13.64 -3.83 1.59
CA ASP A 179 14.06 -4.93 0.73
C ASP A 179 15.04 -5.86 1.46
N ALA A 180 15.96 -5.33 2.26
CA ALA A 180 16.90 -6.11 3.07
C ALA A 180 16.22 -6.88 4.22
N TRP A 181 15.15 -6.33 4.78
CA TRP A 181 14.36 -7.02 5.78
C TRP A 181 13.54 -8.16 5.15
N LEU A 182 12.91 -7.90 4.01
CA LEU A 182 12.10 -8.88 3.30
C LEU A 182 12.95 -9.99 2.67
N SER A 183 14.15 -9.70 2.20
CA SER A 183 15.06 -10.71 1.64
C SER A 183 15.37 -11.78 2.67
N GLU A 184 15.70 -11.37 3.89
CA GLU A 184 15.96 -12.30 5.00
C GLU A 184 14.69 -13.00 5.48
N TYR A 185 13.54 -12.30 5.51
CA TYR A 185 12.26 -12.91 5.90
C TYR A 185 11.81 -14.02 4.94
N HIS A 186 12.03 -13.82 3.63
CA HIS A 186 11.66 -14.77 2.58
C HIS A 186 12.80 -15.73 2.21
N LEU A 187 13.95 -15.64 2.89
CA LEU A 187 15.15 -16.45 2.62
C LEU A 187 15.61 -16.35 1.15
N VAL A 188 15.53 -15.15 0.58
CA VAL A 188 15.96 -14.85 -0.79
C VAL A 188 17.34 -14.21 -0.72
N GLU A 189 18.33 -14.89 -1.30
CA GLU A 189 19.69 -14.38 -1.37
C GLU A 189 19.82 -13.30 -2.47
N ASP A 190 20.28 -12.11 -2.10
CA ASP A 190 20.66 -11.05 -3.03
C ASP A 190 22.17 -10.76 -2.93
N ASN A 191 22.82 -10.57 -4.08
CA ASN A 191 24.24 -10.28 -4.16
C ASN A 191 24.56 -8.82 -3.84
N ALA A 192 23.64 -7.91 -4.12
CA ALA A 192 23.85 -6.48 -3.94
C ALA A 192 23.39 -5.97 -2.58
N LEU A 193 22.43 -6.64 -1.96
CA LEU A 193 21.79 -6.23 -0.71
C LEU A 193 21.83 -7.40 0.29
N ARG A 194 22.35 -7.14 1.50
CA ARG A 194 22.43 -8.17 2.54
C ARG A 194 21.95 -7.64 3.88
N GLY A 195 21.19 -8.45 4.58
CA GLY A 195 20.77 -8.22 5.96
C GLY A 195 21.41 -9.23 6.91
N GLU A 196 21.48 -8.87 8.19
CA GLU A 196 21.70 -9.87 9.23
C GLU A 196 20.48 -10.82 9.32
N PRO A 197 20.68 -12.11 9.65
CA PRO A 197 19.59 -13.07 9.75
C PRO A 197 18.61 -12.67 10.85
N LEU A 198 17.32 -12.86 10.59
CA LEU A 198 16.26 -12.46 11.52
C LEU A 198 16.12 -13.48 12.67
N PRO A 199 16.24 -13.06 13.94
CA PRO A 199 16.04 -13.97 15.07
C PRO A 199 14.63 -14.57 15.14
N GLU A 200 13.64 -13.83 14.65
CA GLU A 200 12.24 -14.22 14.73
C GLU A 200 11.53 -14.03 13.38
N MET A 201 11.06 -15.15 12.82
CA MET A 201 10.31 -15.19 11.55
C MET A 201 8.85 -15.59 11.80
N GLY A 202 8.00 -15.34 10.81
CA GLY A 202 6.56 -15.67 10.86
C GLY A 202 6.10 -16.52 9.69
N GLY A 203 4.79 -16.68 9.61
CA GLY A 203 4.13 -17.36 8.51
C GLY A 203 4.05 -16.53 7.23
N VAL A 204 3.16 -16.90 6.31
CA VAL A 204 3.02 -16.21 5.03
C VAL A 204 2.43 -14.81 5.22
N MET A 205 3.09 -13.80 4.66
CA MET A 205 2.61 -12.43 4.65
C MET A 205 1.44 -12.27 3.67
N ILE A 206 0.25 -11.96 4.20
CA ILE A 206 -0.96 -11.79 3.36
C ILE A 206 -1.00 -10.40 2.74
N GLY A 207 -0.66 -9.39 3.53
CA GLY A 207 -0.69 -8.01 3.10
C GLY A 207 0.08 -7.08 4.03
N GLY A 208 0.46 -5.95 3.47
CA GLY A 208 1.24 -4.92 4.14
C GLY A 208 0.60 -3.55 4.06
N VAL A 209 0.78 -2.74 5.10
CA VAL A 209 0.40 -1.33 5.10
C VAL A 209 1.60 -0.51 5.54
N VAL A 210 2.03 0.41 4.68
CA VAL A 210 3.07 1.37 5.02
C VAL A 210 2.42 2.65 5.49
N MET A 211 2.71 3.09 6.71
CA MET A 211 2.18 4.35 7.21
C MET A 211 3.14 5.49 6.89
N LYS A 212 2.60 6.60 6.39
CA LYS A 212 3.32 7.85 6.20
C LYS A 212 2.56 9.03 6.81
N SER A 213 3.29 10.06 7.24
CA SER A 213 2.71 11.36 7.62
C SER A 213 3.02 12.39 6.55
N GLN A 214 2.00 13.13 6.11
CA GLN A 214 2.17 14.23 5.17
C GLN A 214 2.74 15.45 5.89
N ASN A 215 3.75 16.09 5.28
CA ASN A 215 4.37 17.30 5.83
C ASN A 215 3.78 18.60 5.26
N THR A 216 2.62 18.52 4.60
CA THR A 216 2.00 19.67 3.91
C THR A 216 1.36 20.61 4.92
N ARG A 217 2.14 21.60 5.38
CA ARG A 217 1.64 22.75 6.13
C ARG A 217 0.82 23.63 5.18
N GLY A 218 -0.51 23.49 5.14
CA GLY A 218 -1.36 24.50 4.50
C GLY A 218 -2.53 24.03 3.65
N SER A 219 -2.81 22.73 3.51
CA SER A 219 -4.12 22.34 2.98
C SER A 219 -5.17 22.48 4.08
N LYS A 220 -6.21 23.27 3.84
CA LYS A 220 -7.33 23.46 4.78
C LYS A 220 -8.12 22.17 5.02
N ASP A 221 -8.08 21.24 4.07
CA ASP A 221 -8.81 19.98 4.14
C ASP A 221 -7.85 18.82 4.47
N PRO A 222 -8.13 18.00 5.49
CA PRO A 222 -7.37 16.79 5.76
C PRO A 222 -7.66 15.77 4.66
N VAL A 223 -6.65 15.47 3.85
CA VAL A 223 -6.75 14.54 2.72
C VAL A 223 -5.84 13.34 2.96
N LEU A 224 -6.36 12.13 2.75
CA LEU A 224 -5.60 10.89 2.80
C LEU A 224 -4.95 10.66 1.44
N ARG A 225 -3.62 10.47 1.37
CA ARG A 225 -2.96 10.11 0.11
C ARG A 225 -2.58 8.64 0.12
N ILE A 226 -2.97 7.92 -0.93
CA ILE A 226 -2.65 6.50 -1.08
C ILE A 226 -1.64 6.36 -2.23
N GLU A 227 -0.55 5.67 -1.96
CA GLU A 227 0.48 5.30 -2.95
C GLU A 227 0.34 3.81 -3.21
N LEU A 228 0.38 3.42 -4.49
CA LEU A 228 -0.02 2.08 -4.95
C LEU A 228 1.08 1.38 -5.74
N SER A 229 1.94 2.11 -6.44
CA SER A 229 2.81 1.52 -7.45
C SER A 229 3.93 0.70 -6.80
N HIS A 230 3.92 -0.60 -7.07
CA HIS A 230 5.02 -1.51 -6.79
C HIS A 230 6.17 -1.31 -7.77
N LEU A 231 7.26 -2.05 -7.55
CA LEU A 231 8.41 -2.04 -8.47
C LEU A 231 7.95 -2.27 -9.92
N ASN A 232 8.47 -1.44 -10.81
CA ASN A 232 8.20 -1.49 -12.26
C ASN A 232 6.71 -1.36 -12.63
N GLY A 233 5.95 -0.58 -11.85
CA GLY A 233 4.55 -0.28 -12.17
C GLY A 233 3.57 -1.44 -11.92
N GLN A 234 4.00 -2.48 -11.19
CA GLN A 234 3.08 -3.49 -10.67
C GLN A 234 2.06 -2.84 -9.73
N LEU A 235 0.85 -3.39 -9.69
CA LEU A 235 -0.24 -2.88 -8.86
C LEU A 235 -0.64 -3.91 -7.79
N PRO A 236 -1.07 -3.46 -6.61
CA PRO A 236 -1.60 -4.31 -5.57
C PRO A 236 -2.92 -4.95 -5.98
N ASN A 237 -3.43 -5.85 -5.15
CA ASN A 237 -4.82 -6.24 -5.24
C ASN A 237 -5.75 -5.02 -5.01
N LEU A 238 -6.70 -4.83 -5.93
CA LEU A 238 -7.66 -3.72 -5.91
C LEU A 238 -8.53 -3.70 -4.63
N ASP A 239 -8.84 -4.86 -4.06
CA ASP A 239 -9.69 -4.95 -2.85
C ASP A 239 -9.02 -4.36 -1.61
N LEU A 240 -7.69 -4.46 -1.51
CA LEU A 240 -6.93 -3.82 -0.45
C LEU A 240 -7.07 -2.30 -0.55
N PHE A 241 -6.88 -1.77 -1.74
CA PHE A 241 -7.05 -0.34 -2.02
C PHE A 241 -8.49 0.14 -1.75
N ASN A 242 -9.48 -0.53 -2.33
CA ASN A 242 -10.90 -0.17 -2.19
C ASN A 242 -11.36 -0.24 -0.73
N SER A 243 -10.86 -1.21 0.04
CA SER A 243 -11.16 -1.32 1.47
C SER A 243 -10.62 -0.11 2.25
N VAL A 244 -9.38 0.32 1.98
CA VAL A 244 -8.81 1.50 2.64
C VAL A 244 -9.54 2.78 2.25
N VAL A 245 -9.85 2.97 0.97
CA VAL A 245 -10.65 4.12 0.51
C VAL A 245 -12.01 4.14 1.20
N ARG A 246 -12.69 2.99 1.26
CA ARG A 246 -14.01 2.88 1.89
C ARG A 246 -13.98 3.12 3.40
N ILE A 247 -12.95 2.64 4.10
CA ILE A 247 -12.76 2.90 5.54
C ILE A 247 -12.49 4.39 5.78
N ALA A 248 -11.64 5.01 4.96
CA ALA A 248 -11.27 6.42 5.12
C ALA A 248 -12.43 7.38 4.80
N GLY A 249 -13.17 7.10 3.72
CA GLY A 249 -14.23 7.97 3.22
C GLY A 249 -15.57 7.85 3.96
N LYS A 250 -15.87 6.71 4.61
CA LYS A 250 -17.14 6.49 5.32
C LYS A 250 -17.02 6.66 6.83
N GLY A 251 -18.11 7.08 7.46
CA GLY A 251 -18.26 7.09 8.91
C GLY A 251 -17.46 8.20 9.62
N LYS A 252 -16.69 7.82 10.64
CA LYS A 252 -16.10 8.75 11.62
C LYS A 252 -14.83 9.46 11.14
N PHE A 253 -14.21 9.00 10.06
CA PHE A 253 -12.96 9.57 9.56
C PHE A 253 -13.21 10.69 8.56
N ALA A 254 -14.22 10.51 7.68
CA ALA A 254 -14.65 11.47 6.66
C ALA A 254 -13.48 12.11 5.88
N LEU A 255 -12.44 11.30 5.61
CA LEU A 255 -11.25 11.75 4.90
C LEU A 255 -11.44 11.53 3.41
N LEU A 256 -11.19 12.58 2.63
CA LEU A 256 -11.12 12.46 1.19
C LEU A 256 -9.82 11.74 0.81
N SER A 257 -9.94 10.66 0.05
CA SER A 257 -8.79 9.97 -0.52
C SER A 257 -8.28 10.68 -1.78
N THR A 258 -6.96 10.71 -1.92
CA THR A 258 -6.26 11.11 -3.14
C THR A 258 -5.40 9.98 -3.65
N VAL A 259 -5.48 9.76 -4.95
CA VAL A 259 -4.70 8.76 -5.69
C VAL A 259 -4.07 9.47 -6.88
N TYR A 260 -2.77 9.25 -7.10
CA TYR A 260 -2.00 9.97 -8.14
C TYR A 260 -2.17 11.50 -8.10
N GLY A 261 -2.37 12.07 -6.90
CA GLY A 261 -2.54 13.51 -6.69
C GLY A 261 -3.85 14.09 -7.23
N VAL A 262 -4.87 13.26 -7.44
CA VAL A 262 -6.24 13.67 -7.80
C VAL A 262 -7.17 13.31 -6.64
N ARG A 263 -8.09 14.21 -6.29
CA ARG A 263 -9.06 14.02 -5.21
C ARG A 263 -10.22 13.17 -5.72
N ASP A 264 -10.71 12.26 -4.87
CA ASP A 264 -11.91 11.46 -5.14
C ASP A 264 -13.17 12.30 -4.85
N ILE A 265 -13.47 13.25 -5.75
CA ILE A 265 -14.65 14.13 -5.68
C ILE A 265 -15.27 14.17 -7.06
N GLU A 266 -16.59 14.07 -7.14
CA GLU A 266 -17.35 14.32 -8.36
C GLU A 266 -17.42 15.84 -8.62
N GLN A 267 -16.52 16.41 -9.44
CA GLN A 267 -16.53 17.86 -9.74
C GLN A 267 -17.51 18.25 -10.86
N GLY A 268 -18.67 17.58 -10.94
CA GLY A 268 -19.79 18.03 -11.79
C GLY A 268 -19.46 18.23 -13.28
N GLY A 269 -18.59 17.41 -13.86
CA GLY A 269 -18.23 17.45 -15.28
C GLY A 269 -17.03 18.34 -15.65
N SER A 270 -16.37 18.97 -14.67
CA SER A 270 -15.07 19.65 -14.88
C SER A 270 -13.86 18.72 -14.76
N ASP A 271 -14.05 17.50 -14.26
CA ASP A 271 -12.98 16.53 -14.09
C ASP A 271 -12.63 15.86 -15.42
N TRP A 272 -11.35 15.88 -15.78
CA TRP A 272 -10.84 15.03 -16.85
C TRP A 272 -10.84 13.58 -16.34
N HIS A 273 -11.87 12.81 -16.70
CA HIS A 273 -12.06 11.41 -16.29
C HIS A 273 -10.83 10.52 -16.57
N MET A 274 -10.06 10.88 -17.60
CA MET A 274 -8.82 10.20 -17.97
C MET A 274 -7.60 10.62 -17.13
N LEU A 275 -7.71 11.56 -16.19
CA LEU A 275 -6.55 12.14 -15.49
C LEU A 275 -5.89 11.12 -14.57
N VAL A 276 -6.69 10.39 -13.81
CA VAL A 276 -6.18 9.36 -12.88
C VAL A 276 -5.56 8.21 -13.66
N PRO A 277 -6.22 7.60 -14.68
CA PRO A 277 -5.59 6.57 -15.50
C PRO A 277 -4.32 7.04 -16.22
N LEU A 278 -4.30 8.25 -16.78
CA LEU A 278 -3.11 8.77 -17.46
C LEU A 278 -1.95 9.00 -16.50
N ARG A 279 -2.21 9.52 -15.29
CA ARG A 279 -1.18 9.63 -14.25
C ARG A 279 -0.76 8.27 -13.74
N ALA A 280 -1.67 7.31 -13.61
CA ALA A 280 -1.34 5.93 -13.26
C ALA A 280 -0.40 5.33 -14.30
N MET A 281 -0.73 5.41 -15.59
CA MET A 281 0.13 4.95 -16.68
C MET A 281 1.49 5.66 -16.68
N TYR A 282 1.51 6.98 -16.49
CA TYR A 282 2.76 7.75 -16.44
C TYR A 282 3.64 7.29 -15.26
N THR A 283 3.06 7.17 -14.07
CA THR A 283 3.81 6.73 -12.88
C THR A 283 4.28 5.28 -13.02
N GLN A 284 3.45 4.37 -13.52
CA GLN A 284 3.83 2.98 -13.78
C GLN A 284 4.94 2.86 -14.83
N ALA A 285 4.92 3.70 -15.86
CA ALA A 285 5.91 3.67 -16.94
C ALA A 285 7.27 4.26 -16.52
N PHE A 286 7.28 5.32 -15.70
CA PHE A 286 8.50 6.11 -15.45
C PHE A 286 9.00 6.06 -14.01
N ILE A 287 8.18 5.66 -13.03
CA ILE A 287 8.56 5.63 -11.62
C ILE A 287 8.86 4.19 -11.22
N ALA A 288 10.14 3.88 -11.03
CA ALA A 288 10.57 2.56 -10.60
C ALA A 288 10.22 2.25 -9.13
N VAL A 289 10.27 3.27 -8.25
CA VAL A 289 9.99 3.15 -6.81
C VAL A 289 9.18 4.36 -6.36
N GLU A 290 7.96 4.14 -5.87
CA GLU A 290 7.10 5.20 -5.33
C GLU A 290 7.31 5.36 -3.81
N GLY A 291 7.48 4.26 -3.08
CA GLY A 291 7.69 4.28 -1.64
C GLY A 291 8.21 2.96 -1.07
N VAL A 292 8.19 2.85 0.26
CA VAL A 292 8.65 1.64 0.97
C VAL A 292 7.80 0.42 0.63
N HIS A 293 6.51 0.60 0.35
CA HIS A 293 5.63 -0.49 -0.08
C HIS A 293 6.06 -1.08 -1.43
N SER A 294 6.77 -0.32 -2.27
CA SER A 294 7.00 -0.73 -3.65
C SER A 294 7.80 -2.03 -3.75
N VAL A 295 8.78 -2.22 -2.86
CA VAL A 295 9.62 -3.43 -2.80
C VAL A 295 8.88 -4.68 -2.31
N MET A 296 7.76 -4.52 -1.60
CA MET A 296 6.97 -5.64 -1.08
C MET A 296 6.39 -6.51 -2.21
N GLY A 297 6.13 -5.90 -3.38
CA GLY A 297 5.64 -6.60 -4.57
C GLY A 297 6.63 -7.66 -5.09
N LYS A 298 7.95 -7.45 -4.95
CA LYS A 298 9.00 -8.43 -5.32
C LYS A 298 8.80 -9.78 -4.63
N TYR A 299 8.29 -9.78 -3.41
CA TYR A 299 8.09 -10.96 -2.57
C TYR A 299 6.64 -11.48 -2.60
N GLY A 300 5.80 -10.92 -3.48
CA GLY A 300 4.39 -11.27 -3.57
C GLY A 300 3.55 -10.80 -2.37
N VAL A 301 4.05 -9.82 -1.61
CA VAL A 301 3.32 -9.22 -0.49
C VAL A 301 2.52 -8.03 -1.01
N GLN A 302 1.20 -8.12 -0.92
CA GLN A 302 0.28 -7.09 -1.39
C GLN A 302 0.27 -5.92 -0.41
N ALA A 303 0.79 -4.75 -0.81
CA ALA A 303 0.93 -3.63 0.12
C ALA A 303 0.69 -2.26 -0.50
N ILE A 304 0.25 -1.32 0.34
CA ILE A 304 0.00 0.08 -0.05
C ILE A 304 0.61 1.03 0.97
N THR A 305 1.01 2.24 0.53
CA THR A 305 1.27 3.32 1.49
C THR A 305 -0.01 4.08 1.77
N VAL A 306 -0.29 4.30 3.05
CA VAL A 306 -1.32 5.20 3.55
C VAL A 306 -0.64 6.43 4.17
N ALA A 307 -0.63 7.53 3.44
CA ALA A 307 -0.09 8.80 3.89
C ALA A 307 -1.19 9.64 4.53
N VAL A 308 -1.25 9.61 5.87
CA VAL A 308 -2.22 10.36 6.66
C VAL A 308 -1.90 11.87 6.68
N PRO A 309 -2.89 12.73 6.90
CA PRO A 309 -2.65 14.15 7.10
C PRO A 309 -1.72 14.42 8.29
N SER A 310 -1.06 15.59 8.27
CA SER A 310 -0.19 16.03 9.37
C SER A 310 -0.96 16.11 10.69
N LEU A 311 -0.24 15.92 11.80
CA LEU A 311 -0.78 16.10 13.15
C LEU A 311 -1.43 17.48 13.38
N ALA A 312 -1.01 18.50 12.63
CA ALA A 312 -1.57 19.85 12.70
C ALA A 312 -3.01 19.95 12.18
N SER A 313 -3.37 19.16 11.16
CA SER A 313 -4.70 19.18 10.56
C SER A 313 -5.58 18.02 11.01
N TYR A 314 -4.98 16.93 11.48
CA TYR A 314 -5.69 15.72 11.84
C TYR A 314 -5.12 15.07 13.11
N PRO A 315 -5.91 14.90 14.19
CA PRO A 315 -5.38 14.38 15.44
C PRO A 315 -4.84 12.95 15.31
N LEU A 316 -3.74 12.66 16.01
CA LEU A 316 -3.05 11.36 16.00
C LEU A 316 -3.98 10.19 16.33
N ARG A 317 -4.96 10.44 17.22
CA ARG A 317 -6.00 9.48 17.62
C ARG A 317 -6.86 9.02 16.45
N HIS A 318 -7.18 9.90 15.52
CA HIS A 318 -7.98 9.52 14.36
C HIS A 318 -7.14 8.75 13.34
N SER A 319 -5.89 9.14 13.11
CA SER A 319 -4.97 8.38 12.24
C SER A 319 -4.67 6.97 12.75
N THR A 320 -4.46 6.82 14.06
CA THR A 320 -4.28 5.50 14.71
C THR A 320 -5.53 4.64 14.65
N ARG A 321 -6.72 5.23 14.80
CA ARG A 321 -8.00 4.53 14.60
C ARG A 321 -8.19 4.08 13.14
N LEU A 322 -7.78 4.90 12.17
CA LEU A 322 -7.79 4.49 10.77
C LEU A 322 -6.87 3.26 10.55
N LEU A 323 -5.67 3.27 11.12
CA LEU A 323 -4.77 2.12 11.11
C LEU A 323 -5.39 0.88 11.79
N GLU A 324 -6.07 1.06 12.93
CA GLU A 324 -6.81 -0.02 13.60
C GLU A 324 -7.90 -0.61 12.70
N ALA A 325 -8.68 0.23 12.03
CA ALA A 325 -9.75 -0.20 11.14
C ALA A 325 -9.20 -0.99 9.94
N ILE A 326 -8.10 -0.53 9.32
CA ILE A 326 -7.43 -1.22 8.22
C ILE A 326 -6.88 -2.58 8.70
N ALA A 327 -6.20 -2.59 9.84
CA ALA A 327 -5.66 -3.82 10.41
C ALA A 327 -6.76 -4.84 10.77
N ARG A 328 -7.91 -4.37 11.25
CA ARG A 328 -9.06 -5.25 11.51
C ARG A 328 -9.68 -5.80 10.23
N SER A 329 -9.74 -5.01 9.16
CA SER A 329 -10.19 -5.47 7.86
C SER A 329 -9.26 -6.57 7.32
N LEU A 330 -7.94 -6.34 7.38
CA LEU A 330 -6.94 -7.34 7.00
C LEU A 330 -6.99 -8.61 7.87
N ASN A 331 -7.26 -8.45 9.17
CA ASN A 331 -7.39 -9.59 10.08
C ASN A 331 -8.62 -10.47 9.78
N ASN A 332 -9.61 -9.97 9.03
CA ASN A 332 -10.81 -10.73 8.65
C ASN A 332 -10.68 -11.44 7.29
N VAL A 333 -9.66 -11.13 6.51
CA VAL A 333 -9.38 -11.82 5.23
C VAL A 333 -9.34 -13.33 5.49
N LEU A 334 -9.97 -14.14 4.64
CA LEU A 334 -10.00 -15.60 4.82
C LEU A 334 -8.90 -16.30 4.02
N GLU A 335 -8.65 -15.81 2.81
CA GLU A 335 -7.67 -16.36 1.89
C GLU A 335 -6.73 -15.26 1.41
N ARG A 336 -5.56 -15.64 0.90
CA ARG A 336 -4.65 -14.68 0.28
C ARG A 336 -5.36 -13.95 -0.88
N PHE A 337 -4.90 -12.74 -1.19
CA PHE A 337 -5.50 -11.92 -2.24
C PHE A 337 -5.33 -12.54 -3.63
N HIS A 338 -6.41 -13.02 -4.25
CA HIS A 338 -6.32 -13.79 -5.51
C HIS A 338 -7.05 -13.19 -6.73
N GLN A 339 -8.08 -12.36 -6.56
CA GLN A 339 -8.97 -12.00 -7.69
C GLN A 339 -9.54 -10.56 -7.67
N SER A 340 -8.70 -9.53 -7.68
CA SER A 340 -9.17 -8.16 -7.93
C SER A 340 -8.09 -7.30 -8.60
N TYR A 341 -8.39 -6.76 -9.79
CA TYR A 341 -7.45 -6.06 -10.65
C TYR A 341 -7.96 -4.68 -11.06
N PHE A 342 -7.03 -3.76 -11.27
CA PHE A 342 -7.32 -2.47 -11.89
C PHE A 342 -7.64 -2.67 -13.37
N LEU A 343 -8.68 -1.98 -13.86
CA LEU A 343 -9.15 -2.05 -15.25
C LEU A 343 -8.54 -0.93 -16.11
#